data_AF-A0A950MMI4-F1
#
_entry.id   AF-A0A950MMI4-F1
#
_cell.length_a   1.000
_cell.length_b   1.000
_cell.length_c   1.000
_cell.angle_alpha   90.00
_cell.angle_beta   90.00
_cell.angle_gamma   90.00
#
_symmetry.space_group_name_H-M   'P 1'
#
loop_
_entity.id
_entity.type
_entity.pdbx_description
1 polymer ?
#
loop_
_entity_poly.entity_id
_entity_poly.type
_entity_poly.pdbx_seq_one_letter_code
_entity_poly.pdbx_strand_id
1 'polypeptide(L)'
;MTSREQQVQALAKDWAENPRWKNVKRNYTPEDVVRLRGSVQIEHTIAKRGAEKLWNLVNNEPFVNALGALTGNQAMQQVKAGLKAIYLSGWQVAGDANLAGEMYPDQSLYPANSVPMVVKRINNTFQRADQIQWSEGKNDIDFFAPIVADAEAGFGGVLNAFELMKSMIEAGASGVHFEDQLASVKKCGHMGGKVLVPTREAVEKLNAARLAADVMGTSTLVIARTDAEAADLLTSDVDDNDKAFCTGERTVEGFFKTRPGIEQAISRGLAYAPYADLVWCETGKPDLAFARKFAEAIHAKFPGKMLSYNCSPSFNWKKNLD
;
A
#
# COMPACT_ATOMS: atom_id res chain seq x y z
N MET A 1 34.42 -6.17 -5.52
CA MET A 1 33.10 -6.26 -4.85
C MET A 1 33.18 -5.40 -3.59
N THR A 2 32.16 -4.60 -3.30
CA THR A 2 32.07 -3.87 -2.04
C THR A 2 31.94 -4.85 -0.87
N SER A 3 32.67 -4.60 0.23
CA SER A 3 32.57 -5.44 1.43
C SER A 3 31.19 -5.28 2.08
N ARG A 4 30.81 -6.21 2.96
CA ARG A 4 29.56 -6.10 3.73
C ARG A 4 29.54 -4.82 4.57
N GLU A 5 30.67 -4.47 5.19
CA GLU A 5 30.80 -3.25 6.00
C GLU A 5 30.60 -1.99 5.14
N GLN A 6 31.15 -1.96 3.92
CA GLN A 6 30.94 -0.83 2.99
C GLN A 6 29.47 -0.70 2.57
N GLN A 7 28.77 -1.81 2.34
CA GLN A 7 27.34 -1.79 2.02
C GLN A 7 26.49 -1.30 3.19
N VAL A 8 26.81 -1.72 4.42
CA VAL A 8 26.15 -1.27 5.65
C VAL A 8 26.35 0.23 5.83
N GLN A 9 27.58 0.73 5.71
CA GLN A 9 27.89 2.16 5.83
C GLN A 9 27.19 2.99 4.76
N ALA A 10 27.15 2.52 3.51
CA ALA A 10 26.44 3.21 2.44
C ALA A 10 24.94 3.31 2.70
N LEU A 11 24.32 2.23 3.19
CA LEU A 11 22.90 2.21 3.51
C LEU A 11 22.56 3.07 4.74
N ALA A 12 23.39 3.00 5.78
CA ALA A 12 23.25 3.84 6.96
C ALA A 12 23.34 5.33 6.61
N LYS A 13 24.30 5.70 5.75
CA LYS A 13 24.46 7.07 5.25
C LYS A 13 23.24 7.52 4.44
N ASP A 14 22.76 6.70 3.50
CA ASP A 14 21.56 7.02 2.71
C ASP A 14 20.35 7.26 3.61
N TRP A 15 20.09 6.39 4.59
CA TRP A 15 18.97 6.56 5.52
C TRP A 15 19.07 7.83 6.38
N ALA A 16 20.28 8.25 6.75
CA ALA A 16 20.50 9.42 7.57
C ALA A 16 20.42 10.74 6.78
N GLU A 17 20.90 10.76 5.53
CA GLU A 17 21.10 11.99 4.76
C GLU A 17 20.05 12.20 3.66
N ASN A 18 19.42 11.14 3.14
CA ASN A 18 18.49 11.26 2.02
C ASN A 18 17.11 11.73 2.51
N PRO A 19 16.59 12.87 1.99
CA PRO A 19 15.31 13.42 2.42
C PRO A 19 14.13 12.49 2.15
N ARG A 20 14.25 11.51 1.24
CA ARG A 20 13.26 10.45 1.01
C ARG A 20 12.91 9.68 2.29
N TRP A 21 13.85 9.55 3.22
CA TRP A 21 13.69 8.76 4.45
C TRP A 21 13.39 9.62 5.68
N LYS A 22 13.20 10.93 5.50
CA LYS A 22 12.81 11.83 6.60
C LYS A 22 11.53 11.31 7.26
N ASN A 23 11.57 11.11 8.57
CA ASN A 23 10.47 10.59 9.40
C ASN A 23 10.03 9.15 9.07
N VAL A 24 10.87 8.34 8.43
CA VAL A 24 10.63 6.90 8.21
C VAL A 24 11.37 6.09 9.28
N LYS A 25 10.61 5.44 10.16
CA LYS A 25 11.13 4.54 11.20
C LYS A 25 11.28 3.13 10.66
N ARG A 26 12.35 2.45 11.09
CA ARG A 26 12.63 1.03 10.86
C ARG A 26 12.89 0.35 12.20
N ASN A 27 12.31 -0.82 12.42
CA ASN A 27 12.54 -1.64 13.62
C ASN A 27 13.72 -2.63 13.46
N TYR A 28 14.59 -2.39 12.46
CA TYR A 28 15.76 -3.20 12.13
C TYR A 28 16.90 -2.28 11.66
N THR A 29 18.11 -2.84 11.54
CA THR A 29 19.30 -2.06 11.21
C THR A 29 19.76 -2.24 9.75
N PRO A 30 20.66 -1.38 9.24
CA PRO A 30 21.29 -1.59 7.94
C PRO A 30 22.03 -2.94 7.84
N GLU A 31 22.61 -3.43 8.94
CA GLU A 31 23.27 -4.74 9.03
C GLU A 31 22.29 -5.88 8.76
N ASP A 32 21.07 -5.80 9.29
CA ASP A 32 20.02 -6.78 9.01
C ASP A 32 19.65 -6.83 7.53
N VAL A 33 19.55 -5.67 6.89
CA VAL A 33 19.27 -5.59 5.44
C VAL A 33 20.38 -6.24 4.64
N VAL A 34 21.64 -5.87 4.88
CA VAL A 34 22.80 -6.43 4.15
C VAL A 34 22.95 -7.93 4.41
N ARG A 35 22.62 -8.40 5.61
CA ARG A 35 22.60 -9.84 5.95
C ARG A 35 21.60 -10.63 5.11
N LEU A 36 20.47 -10.02 4.71
CA LEU A 36 19.40 -10.67 3.95
C LEU A 36 19.49 -10.46 2.42
N ARG A 37 20.40 -9.60 1.93
CA ARG A 37 20.53 -9.21 0.51
C ARG A 37 21.09 -10.27 -0.43
N GLY A 38 21.79 -11.29 0.10
CA GLY A 38 22.62 -12.16 -0.72
C GLY A 38 23.87 -11.47 -1.28
N SER A 39 24.67 -12.20 -2.05
CA SER A 39 25.94 -11.68 -2.60
C SER A 39 25.79 -10.84 -3.88
N VAL A 40 24.64 -10.91 -4.54
CA VAL A 40 24.34 -10.21 -5.79
C VAL A 40 22.99 -9.54 -5.67
N GLN A 41 22.93 -8.25 -5.98
CA GLN A 41 21.69 -7.49 -6.03
C GLN A 41 21.19 -7.48 -7.47
N ILE A 42 19.96 -7.94 -7.66
CA ILE A 42 19.27 -7.86 -8.94
C ILE A 42 18.70 -6.45 -9.06
N GLU A 43 18.88 -5.81 -10.21
CA GLU A 43 18.35 -4.47 -10.46
C GLU A 43 16.88 -4.53 -10.86
N HIS A 44 16.05 -3.71 -10.18
CA HIS A 44 14.60 -3.63 -10.41
C HIS A 44 14.23 -2.27 -11.03
N THR A 45 14.71 -2.04 -12.26
CA THR A 45 14.66 -0.74 -12.95
C THR A 45 13.29 -0.06 -12.93
N ILE A 46 12.22 -0.81 -13.26
CA ILE A 46 10.87 -0.26 -13.34
C ILE A 46 10.34 0.13 -11.95
N ALA A 47 10.54 -0.71 -10.94
CA ALA A 47 10.13 -0.40 -9.57
C ALA A 47 10.89 0.82 -9.03
N LYS A 48 12.21 0.88 -9.24
CA LYS A 48 13.05 2.00 -8.81
C LYS A 48 12.63 3.32 -9.45
N ARG A 49 12.58 3.38 -10.79
CA ARG A 49 12.16 4.59 -11.53
C ARG A 49 10.72 4.98 -11.19
N GLY A 50 9.83 4.00 -11.07
CA GLY A 50 8.43 4.21 -10.73
C GLY A 50 8.26 4.78 -9.32
N ALA A 51 8.96 4.24 -8.33
CA ALA A 51 8.91 4.73 -6.95
C ALA A 51 9.48 6.16 -6.82
N GLU A 52 10.61 6.44 -7.46
CA GLU A 52 11.20 7.79 -7.51
C GLU A 52 10.25 8.80 -8.19
N LYS A 53 9.66 8.41 -9.32
CA LYS A 53 8.67 9.22 -10.03
C LYS A 53 7.42 9.46 -9.17
N LEU A 54 6.89 8.41 -8.53
CA LEU A 54 5.72 8.51 -7.66
C LEU A 54 6.00 9.45 -6.49
N TRP A 55 7.15 9.30 -5.83
CA TRP A 55 7.59 10.19 -4.75
C TRP A 55 7.63 11.66 -5.20
N ASN A 56 8.19 11.92 -6.39
CA ASN A 56 8.24 13.27 -6.94
C ASN A 56 6.84 13.82 -7.23
N LEU A 57 5.93 13.01 -7.80
CA LEU A 57 4.57 13.44 -8.09
C LEU A 57 3.81 13.82 -6.81
N VAL A 58 3.83 12.96 -5.78
CA VAL A 58 3.06 13.21 -4.55
C VAL A 58 3.60 14.38 -3.71
N ASN A 59 4.85 14.80 -3.93
CA ASN A 59 5.43 15.95 -3.22
C ASN A 59 5.32 17.28 -4.00
N ASN A 60 5.15 17.25 -5.32
CA ASN A 60 5.23 18.45 -6.16
C ASN A 60 3.93 18.77 -6.92
N GLU A 61 3.00 17.82 -7.03
CA GLU A 61 1.66 18.07 -7.59
C GLU A 61 0.67 18.41 -6.46
N PRO A 62 -0.39 19.20 -6.73
CA PRO A 62 -1.43 19.45 -5.72
C PRO A 62 -2.06 18.17 -5.18
N PHE A 63 -2.21 17.17 -6.04
CA PHE A 63 -2.59 15.79 -5.74
C PHE A 63 -2.27 14.89 -6.94
N VAL A 64 -2.30 13.57 -6.72
CA VAL A 64 -2.20 12.57 -7.78
C VAL A 64 -3.47 11.71 -7.73
N ASN A 65 -4.31 11.79 -8.76
CA ASN A 65 -5.46 10.92 -8.91
C ASN A 65 -5.13 9.74 -9.83
N ALA A 66 -5.81 8.61 -9.61
CA ALA A 66 -5.66 7.39 -10.39
C ALA A 66 -7.01 6.68 -10.52
N LEU A 67 -7.10 5.76 -11.47
CA LEU A 67 -8.25 4.88 -11.67
C LEU A 67 -7.81 3.42 -11.57
N GLY A 68 -8.71 2.55 -11.08
CA GLY A 68 -8.47 1.11 -11.04
C GLY A 68 -8.29 0.52 -12.44
N ALA A 69 -7.18 -0.18 -12.68
CA ALA A 69 -6.91 -0.93 -13.90
C ALA A 69 -6.68 -2.42 -13.59
N LEU A 70 -7.42 -3.30 -14.27
CA LEU A 70 -7.28 -4.75 -14.18
C LEU A 70 -6.66 -5.38 -15.45
N THR A 71 -6.46 -4.57 -16.49
CA THR A 71 -5.74 -4.98 -17.72
C THR A 71 -4.70 -3.96 -18.15
N GLY A 72 -3.72 -4.41 -18.93
CA GLY A 72 -2.69 -3.53 -19.49
C GLY A 72 -3.24 -2.46 -20.44
N ASN A 73 -4.28 -2.76 -21.24
CA ASN A 73 -4.85 -1.77 -22.14
C ASN A 73 -5.64 -0.68 -21.41
N GLN A 74 -6.35 -1.01 -20.32
CA GLN A 74 -6.97 0.00 -19.47
C GLN A 74 -5.92 0.98 -18.95
N ALA A 75 -4.83 0.47 -18.38
CA ALA A 75 -3.73 1.31 -17.87
C ALA A 75 -3.08 2.15 -18.99
N MET A 76 -2.83 1.57 -20.17
CA MET A 76 -2.31 2.30 -21.32
C MET A 76 -3.24 3.46 -21.74
N GLN A 77 -4.55 3.24 -21.77
CA GLN A 77 -5.51 4.29 -22.12
C GLN A 77 -5.61 5.36 -21.03
N GLN A 78 -5.49 4.99 -19.75
CA GLN A 78 -5.41 5.95 -18.64
C GLN A 78 -4.23 6.92 -18.81
N VAL A 79 -3.05 6.40 -19.18
CA VAL A 79 -1.88 7.26 -19.46
C VAL A 79 -2.08 8.11 -20.71
N LYS A 80 -2.62 7.53 -21.80
CA LYS A 80 -2.96 8.30 -23.01
C LYS A 80 -3.97 9.42 -22.75
N ALA A 81 -4.88 9.23 -21.79
CA ALA A 81 -5.86 10.23 -21.36
C ALA A 81 -5.25 11.30 -20.43
N GLY A 82 -3.99 11.16 -20.02
CA GLY A 82 -3.26 12.15 -19.22
C GLY A 82 -3.15 11.83 -17.73
N LEU A 83 -3.60 10.65 -17.25
CA LEU A 83 -3.38 10.27 -15.85
C LEU A 83 -1.89 9.99 -15.59
N LYS A 84 -1.41 10.45 -14.44
CA LYS A 84 0.01 10.38 -14.04
C LYS A 84 0.35 9.15 -13.21
N ALA A 85 -0.63 8.34 -12.81
CA ALA A 85 -0.43 7.13 -12.01
C ALA A 85 -1.55 6.12 -12.28
N ILE A 86 -1.29 4.85 -11.96
CA ILE A 86 -2.23 3.74 -12.07
C ILE A 86 -2.53 3.18 -10.69
N TYR A 87 -3.80 2.92 -10.41
CA TYR A 87 -4.20 2.13 -9.25
C TYR A 87 -4.54 0.71 -9.69
N LEU A 88 -4.01 -0.29 -8.99
CA LEU A 88 -4.30 -1.70 -9.25
C LEU A 88 -5.02 -2.25 -8.02
N SER A 89 -6.33 -2.46 -8.18
CA SER A 89 -7.24 -2.88 -7.10
C SER A 89 -7.23 -4.39 -6.90
N GLY A 90 -7.07 -4.84 -5.65
CA GLY A 90 -7.20 -6.25 -5.26
C GLY A 90 -8.62 -6.76 -5.48
N TRP A 91 -9.63 -5.92 -5.21
CA TRP A 91 -11.05 -6.20 -5.53
C TRP A 91 -11.27 -6.50 -7.01
N GLN A 92 -10.68 -5.71 -7.94
CA GLN A 92 -10.84 -5.97 -9.37
C GLN A 92 -10.12 -7.26 -9.80
N VAL A 93 -8.96 -7.55 -9.19
CA VAL A 93 -8.23 -8.80 -9.43
C VAL A 93 -9.03 -10.01 -8.93
N ALA A 94 -9.60 -9.94 -7.72
CA ALA A 94 -10.51 -10.95 -7.20
C ALA A 94 -11.70 -11.18 -8.14
N GLY A 95 -12.30 -10.09 -8.62
CA GLY A 95 -13.49 -10.17 -9.47
C GLY A 95 -13.24 -10.76 -10.87
N ASP A 96 -12.13 -10.42 -11.53
CA ASP A 96 -12.00 -10.69 -12.98
C ASP A 96 -10.57 -10.81 -13.54
N ALA A 97 -9.51 -10.85 -12.70
CA ALA A 97 -8.13 -10.87 -13.23
C ALA A 97 -7.13 -11.68 -12.40
N ASN A 98 -7.60 -12.59 -11.54
CA ASN A 98 -6.73 -13.42 -10.72
C ASN A 98 -6.28 -14.71 -11.40
N LEU A 99 -5.25 -15.35 -10.83
CA LEU A 99 -4.62 -16.54 -11.40
C LEU A 99 -5.37 -17.85 -11.15
N ALA A 100 -6.40 -17.86 -10.30
CA ALA A 100 -7.28 -19.02 -10.20
C ALA A 100 -8.23 -19.09 -11.41
N GLY A 101 -8.41 -17.99 -12.15
CA GLY A 101 -9.38 -17.91 -13.24
C GLY A 101 -10.84 -17.91 -12.75
N GLU A 102 -11.04 -17.65 -11.47
CA GLU A 102 -12.35 -17.66 -10.80
C GLU A 102 -12.84 -16.24 -10.54
N MET A 103 -14.16 -16.05 -10.50
CA MET A 103 -14.77 -14.81 -10.03
C MET A 103 -14.93 -14.89 -8.50
N TYR A 104 -14.19 -14.05 -7.76
CA TYR A 104 -14.26 -14.01 -6.30
C TYR A 104 -14.82 -12.69 -5.76
N PRO A 105 -15.50 -12.72 -4.60
CA PRO A 105 -15.65 -11.53 -3.78
C PRO A 105 -14.30 -11.12 -3.18
N ASP A 106 -14.23 -9.88 -2.72
CA ASP A 106 -13.02 -9.30 -2.15
C ASP A 106 -12.80 -9.72 -0.69
N GLN A 107 -12.25 -10.94 -0.54
CA GLN A 107 -11.96 -11.62 0.73
C GLN A 107 -10.63 -12.40 0.71
N SER A 108 -9.64 -11.91 -0.04
CA SER A 108 -8.30 -12.54 -0.16
C SER A 108 -8.31 -14.02 -0.59
N LEU A 109 -9.32 -14.45 -1.38
CA LEU A 109 -9.49 -15.85 -1.79
C LEU A 109 -8.53 -16.28 -2.92
N TYR A 110 -8.03 -15.32 -3.70
CA TYR A 110 -7.24 -15.59 -4.88
C TYR A 110 -5.76 -15.90 -4.54
N PRO A 111 -5.01 -16.58 -5.43
CA PRO A 111 -3.59 -16.85 -5.21
C PRO A 111 -2.78 -15.56 -5.02
N ALA A 112 -1.95 -15.48 -3.96
CA ALA A 112 -1.25 -14.25 -3.54
C ALA A 112 -0.37 -13.60 -4.63
N ASN A 113 0.07 -14.37 -5.63
CA ASN A 113 0.84 -13.86 -6.78
C ASN A 113 -0.03 -13.24 -7.90
N SER A 114 -1.35 -13.14 -7.73
CA SER A 114 -2.25 -12.61 -8.76
C SER A 114 -2.04 -11.12 -9.04
N VAL A 115 -2.01 -10.28 -8.00
CA VAL A 115 -1.76 -8.84 -8.18
C VAL A 115 -0.37 -8.58 -8.79
N PRO A 116 0.74 -9.18 -8.30
CA PRO A 116 2.05 -9.07 -8.96
C PRO A 116 2.01 -9.40 -10.46
N MET A 117 1.25 -10.43 -10.87
CA MET A 117 1.13 -10.77 -12.29
C MET A 117 0.39 -9.70 -13.10
N VAL A 118 -0.62 -9.03 -12.52
CA VAL A 118 -1.30 -7.91 -13.17
C VAL A 118 -0.41 -6.66 -13.22
N VAL A 119 0.40 -6.38 -12.18
CA VAL A 119 1.44 -5.33 -12.22
C VAL A 119 2.39 -5.58 -13.39
N LYS A 120 2.89 -6.82 -13.53
CA LYS A 120 3.79 -7.20 -14.61
C LYS A 120 3.12 -7.02 -15.99
N ARG A 121 1.85 -7.41 -16.12
CA ARG A 121 1.05 -7.25 -17.36
C ARG A 121 0.90 -5.78 -17.76
N ILE A 122 0.63 -4.90 -16.81
CA ILE A 122 0.54 -3.45 -17.05
C ILE A 122 1.90 -2.91 -17.52
N ASN A 123 2.99 -3.20 -16.80
CA ASN A 123 4.32 -2.75 -17.15
C ASN A 123 4.80 -3.27 -18.53
N ASN A 124 4.48 -4.52 -18.88
CA ASN A 124 4.76 -5.05 -20.22
C ASN A 124 3.99 -4.30 -21.32
N THR A 125 2.77 -3.85 -21.02
CA THR A 125 1.97 -3.06 -21.97
C THR A 125 2.51 -1.65 -22.12
N PHE A 126 2.93 -1.00 -21.03
CA PHE A 126 3.66 0.27 -21.08
C PHE A 126 4.95 0.16 -21.88
N GLN A 127 5.74 -0.89 -21.63
CA GLN A 127 6.95 -1.14 -22.41
C GLN A 127 6.64 -1.30 -23.90
N ARG A 128 5.57 -1.99 -24.27
CA ARG A 128 5.18 -2.13 -25.69
C ARG A 128 4.74 -0.79 -26.29
N ALA A 129 3.96 0.02 -25.57
CA ALA A 129 3.51 1.32 -26.04
C ALA A 129 4.69 2.29 -26.22
N ASP A 130 5.63 2.30 -25.27
CA ASP A 130 6.87 3.07 -25.31
C ASP A 130 7.76 2.65 -26.49
N GLN A 131 7.94 1.34 -26.73
CA GLN A 131 8.66 0.81 -27.88
C GLN A 131 8.07 1.27 -29.22
N ILE A 132 6.73 1.28 -29.34
CA ILE A 132 6.05 1.75 -30.56
C ILE A 132 6.37 3.24 -30.78
N GLN A 133 6.16 4.07 -29.75
CA GLN A 133 6.45 5.50 -29.81
C GLN A 133 7.93 5.77 -30.19
N TRP A 134 8.86 5.09 -29.53
CA TRP A 134 10.29 5.23 -29.78
C TRP A 134 10.67 4.80 -31.20
N SER A 135 10.08 3.72 -31.72
CA SER A 135 10.33 3.23 -33.08
C SER A 135 9.83 4.20 -34.16
N GLU A 136 8.81 5.01 -33.85
CA GLU A 136 8.30 6.07 -34.72
C GLU A 136 9.10 7.38 -34.59
N GLY A 137 10.19 7.39 -33.82
CA GLY A 137 11.01 8.59 -33.57
C GLY A 137 10.33 9.63 -32.67
N LYS A 138 9.30 9.22 -31.93
CA LYS A 138 8.55 10.09 -31.00
C LYS A 138 8.99 9.85 -29.56
N ASN A 139 8.71 10.80 -28.69
CA ASN A 139 8.89 10.63 -27.24
C ASN A 139 7.89 11.48 -26.43
N ASP A 140 6.65 11.55 -26.91
CA ASP A 140 5.67 12.55 -26.46
C ASP A 140 4.97 12.15 -25.14
N ILE A 141 4.80 10.85 -24.90
CA ILE A 141 4.11 10.29 -23.74
C ILE A 141 5.09 9.47 -22.90
N ASP A 142 5.21 9.78 -21.62
CA ASP A 142 5.91 8.91 -20.65
C ASP A 142 4.95 7.78 -20.23
N PHE A 143 5.01 6.66 -20.96
CA PHE A 143 4.12 5.52 -20.71
C PHE A 143 4.38 4.81 -19.37
N PHE A 144 5.57 4.94 -18.79
CA PHE A 144 5.92 4.28 -17.54
C PHE A 144 5.37 5.04 -16.32
N ALA A 145 4.05 5.18 -16.26
CA ALA A 145 3.35 5.74 -15.10
C ALA A 145 3.52 4.80 -13.89
N PRO A 146 3.73 5.35 -12.67
CA PRO A 146 3.86 4.56 -11.47
C PRO A 146 2.58 3.79 -11.16
N ILE A 147 2.75 2.56 -10.68
CA ILE A 147 1.65 1.67 -10.29
C ILE A 147 1.61 1.60 -8.76
N VAL A 148 0.47 1.95 -8.18
CA VAL A 148 0.14 1.71 -6.76
C VAL A 148 -0.72 0.45 -6.69
N ALA A 149 -0.21 -0.59 -6.04
CA ALA A 149 -0.82 -1.91 -6.03
C ALA A 149 -1.35 -2.33 -4.65
N ASP A 150 -2.46 -3.07 -4.68
CA ASP A 150 -3.11 -3.64 -3.51
C ASP A 150 -2.40 -4.91 -3.03
N ALA A 151 -1.89 -4.90 -1.80
CA ALA A 151 -1.31 -6.08 -1.16
C ALA A 151 -2.23 -6.71 -0.11
N GLU A 152 -3.50 -6.32 -0.07
CA GLU A 152 -4.49 -6.81 0.90
C GLU A 152 -3.95 -6.64 2.34
N ALA A 153 -4.19 -7.62 3.19
CA ALA A 153 -3.52 -7.78 4.49
C ALA A 153 -2.24 -8.65 4.41
N GLY A 154 -1.64 -8.82 3.23
CA GLY A 154 -0.41 -9.59 3.04
C GLY A 154 -0.56 -11.12 3.02
N PHE A 155 -1.79 -11.64 2.84
CA PHE A 155 -2.08 -13.08 2.67
C PHE A 155 -1.56 -14.00 3.79
N GLY A 156 -1.40 -13.48 5.01
CA GLY A 156 -0.97 -14.26 6.17
C GLY A 156 -0.16 -13.45 7.18
N GLY A 157 0.99 -14.00 7.57
CA GLY A 157 1.91 -13.39 8.53
C GLY A 157 2.95 -12.47 7.88
N VAL A 158 3.96 -12.08 8.66
CA VAL A 158 5.02 -11.15 8.22
C VAL A 158 5.85 -11.69 7.05
N LEU A 159 6.06 -13.00 6.96
CA LEU A 159 6.80 -13.61 5.85
C LEU A 159 6.00 -13.58 4.54
N ASN A 160 4.69 -13.76 4.62
CA ASN A 160 3.81 -13.61 3.46
C ASN A 160 3.82 -12.17 2.95
N ALA A 161 3.73 -11.19 3.85
CA ALA A 161 3.83 -9.76 3.50
C ALA A 161 5.19 -9.41 2.89
N PHE A 162 6.28 -9.94 3.42
CA PHE A 162 7.63 -9.77 2.88
C PHE A 162 7.77 -10.32 1.46
N GLU A 163 7.34 -11.56 1.21
CA GLU A 163 7.40 -12.17 -0.13
C GLU A 163 6.44 -11.52 -1.14
N LEU A 164 5.28 -11.06 -0.68
CA LEU A 164 4.35 -10.32 -1.53
C LEU A 164 4.95 -8.98 -1.95
N MET A 165 5.53 -8.23 -1.02
CA MET A 165 6.20 -6.97 -1.34
C MET A 165 7.37 -7.19 -2.33
N LYS A 166 8.16 -8.26 -2.15
CA LYS A 166 9.20 -8.62 -3.12
C LYS A 166 8.62 -8.87 -4.50
N SER A 167 7.58 -9.69 -4.59
CA SER A 167 6.89 -10.01 -5.85
C SER A 167 6.33 -8.76 -6.54
N MET A 168 5.81 -7.80 -5.77
CA MET A 168 5.34 -6.50 -6.30
C MET A 168 6.50 -5.69 -6.90
N ILE A 169 7.64 -5.62 -6.22
CA ILE A 169 8.84 -4.90 -6.69
C ILE A 169 9.42 -5.58 -7.94
N GLU A 170 9.54 -6.91 -7.94
CA GLU A 170 9.98 -7.69 -9.11
C GLU A 170 9.08 -7.44 -10.34
N ALA A 171 7.77 -7.31 -10.12
CA ALA A 171 6.80 -6.98 -11.15
C ALA A 171 6.86 -5.51 -11.61
N GLY A 172 7.49 -4.62 -10.85
CA GLY A 172 7.66 -3.21 -11.16
C GLY A 172 6.63 -2.28 -10.52
N ALA A 173 6.06 -2.63 -9.36
CA ALA A 173 5.21 -1.72 -8.59
C ALA A 173 6.01 -0.53 -8.03
N SER A 174 5.37 0.63 -7.95
CA SER A 174 5.98 1.88 -7.47
C SER A 174 5.59 2.21 -6.03
N GLY A 175 4.37 1.82 -5.65
CA GLY A 175 3.87 1.88 -4.30
C GLY A 175 2.98 0.68 -4.00
N VAL A 176 2.89 0.29 -2.74
CA VAL A 176 2.11 -0.87 -2.29
C VAL A 176 1.39 -0.49 -1.01
N HIS A 177 0.10 -0.82 -0.92
CA HIS A 177 -0.67 -0.61 0.29
C HIS A 177 -0.99 -1.91 1.01
N PHE A 178 -0.87 -1.89 2.35
CA PHE A 178 -1.27 -2.97 3.24
C PHE A 178 -2.34 -2.46 4.20
N GLU A 179 -3.35 -3.29 4.47
CA GLU A 179 -4.42 -2.97 5.44
C GLU A 179 -4.32 -3.78 6.73
N ASP A 180 -5.00 -3.30 7.77
CA ASP A 180 -4.97 -3.83 9.14
C ASP A 180 -6.10 -4.81 9.47
N GLN A 181 -6.72 -5.39 8.44
CA GLN A 181 -7.68 -6.49 8.61
C GLN A 181 -6.97 -7.85 8.79
N LEU A 182 -7.67 -8.82 9.37
CA LEU A 182 -7.23 -10.21 9.40
C LEU A 182 -7.40 -10.86 8.01
N ALA A 183 -6.29 -11.29 7.40
CA ALA A 183 -6.25 -11.78 6.02
C ALA A 183 -7.25 -12.89 5.68
N SER A 184 -7.48 -13.85 6.59
CA SER A 184 -8.35 -15.02 6.35
C SER A 184 -9.85 -14.73 6.48
N VAL A 185 -10.22 -13.58 7.04
CA VAL A 185 -11.60 -13.07 7.11
C VAL A 185 -11.66 -11.64 6.59
N LYS A 186 -10.74 -11.32 5.66
CA LYS A 186 -10.64 -10.02 5.03
C LYS A 186 -11.94 -9.73 4.31
N LYS A 187 -12.35 -8.47 4.32
CA LYS A 187 -13.49 -8.00 3.53
C LYS A 187 -13.16 -6.67 2.86
N CYS A 188 -13.76 -6.43 1.70
CA CYS A 188 -13.80 -5.10 1.12
C CYS A 188 -14.19 -4.05 2.18
N GLY A 189 -13.57 -2.89 2.13
CA GLY A 189 -13.74 -1.82 3.13
C GLY A 189 -15.18 -1.36 3.38
N HIS A 190 -16.08 -1.63 2.44
CA HIS A 190 -17.49 -1.26 2.50
C HIS A 190 -18.42 -2.40 2.92
N MET A 191 -17.89 -3.60 3.21
CA MET A 191 -18.64 -4.76 3.69
C MET A 191 -18.61 -4.83 5.22
N GLY A 192 -19.71 -5.28 5.84
CA GLY A 192 -19.79 -5.46 7.31
C GLY A 192 -19.04 -6.70 7.81
N GLY A 193 -18.71 -6.73 9.10
CA GLY A 193 -18.02 -7.85 9.76
C GLY A 193 -16.52 -7.93 9.40
N LYS A 194 -15.88 -6.78 9.21
CA LYS A 194 -14.42 -6.65 9.13
C LYS A 194 -13.82 -6.92 10.51
N VAL A 195 -12.69 -7.61 10.54
CA VAL A 195 -11.97 -7.92 11.79
C VAL A 195 -10.57 -7.33 11.70
N LEU A 196 -10.26 -6.39 12.58
CA LEU A 196 -8.93 -5.81 12.71
C LEU A 196 -7.96 -6.78 13.37
N VAL A 197 -6.68 -6.70 13.02
CA VAL A 197 -5.58 -7.24 13.84
C VAL A 197 -5.09 -6.20 14.86
N PRO A 198 -4.37 -6.58 15.93
CA PRO A 198 -3.73 -5.63 16.83
C PRO A 198 -2.84 -4.63 16.09
N THR A 199 -2.74 -3.41 16.62
CA THR A 199 -1.92 -2.33 16.05
C THR A 199 -0.49 -2.78 15.79
N ARG A 200 0.13 -3.48 16.75
CA ARG A 200 1.46 -4.09 16.60
C ARG A 200 1.58 -5.02 15.40
N GLU A 201 0.56 -5.83 15.10
CA GLU A 201 0.63 -6.78 13.99
C GLU A 201 0.56 -6.09 12.64
N ALA A 202 -0.23 -5.02 12.53
CA ALA A 202 -0.25 -4.17 11.35
C ALA A 202 1.11 -3.45 11.17
N VAL A 203 1.69 -2.92 12.25
CA VAL A 203 3.03 -2.30 12.23
C VAL A 203 4.11 -3.31 11.81
N GLU A 204 4.04 -4.56 12.26
CA GLU A 204 5.00 -5.59 11.84
C GLU A 204 4.87 -5.93 10.34
N LYS A 205 3.64 -5.91 9.77
CA LYS A 205 3.46 -6.04 8.32
C LYS A 205 4.07 -4.87 7.54
N LEU A 206 3.89 -3.63 8.02
CA LEU A 206 4.51 -2.45 7.41
C LEU A 206 6.05 -2.50 7.48
N ASN A 207 6.61 -2.94 8.61
CA ASN A 207 8.05 -3.15 8.75
C ASN A 207 8.56 -4.26 7.81
N ALA A 208 7.84 -5.37 7.69
CA ALA A 208 8.17 -6.45 6.75
C ALA A 208 8.16 -5.96 5.29
N ALA A 209 7.15 -5.16 4.91
CA ALA A 209 7.10 -4.55 3.58
C ALA A 209 8.28 -3.59 3.34
N ARG A 210 8.62 -2.73 4.32
CA ARG A 210 9.80 -1.86 4.19
C ARG A 210 11.09 -2.67 4.10
N LEU A 211 11.23 -3.72 4.89
CA LEU A 211 12.42 -4.58 4.89
C LEU A 211 12.61 -5.24 3.52
N ALA A 212 11.53 -5.74 2.91
CA ALA A 212 11.55 -6.26 1.55
C ALA A 212 12.05 -5.19 0.55
N ALA A 213 11.54 -3.96 0.62
CA ALA A 213 11.97 -2.87 -0.26
C ALA A 213 13.47 -2.52 -0.08
N ASP A 214 13.95 -2.43 1.16
CA ASP A 214 15.34 -2.13 1.48
C ASP A 214 16.29 -3.27 1.06
N VAL A 215 15.87 -4.54 1.21
CA VAL A 215 16.61 -5.72 0.72
C VAL A 215 16.68 -5.70 -0.81
N MET A 216 15.59 -5.35 -1.48
CA MET A 216 15.52 -5.26 -2.94
C MET A 216 16.14 -3.98 -3.52
N GLY A 217 16.64 -3.07 -2.67
CA GLY A 217 17.33 -1.86 -3.11
C GLY A 217 16.42 -0.85 -3.84
N THR A 218 15.13 -0.79 -3.48
CA THR A 218 14.16 0.14 -4.08
C THR A 218 13.55 1.08 -3.04
N SER A 219 13.18 2.28 -3.48
CA SER A 219 12.53 3.30 -2.64
C SER A 219 11.00 3.21 -2.65
N THR A 220 10.47 2.02 -2.92
CA THR A 220 9.04 1.72 -3.08
C THR A 220 8.21 2.36 -1.97
N LEU A 221 7.11 3.04 -2.35
CA LEU A 221 6.25 3.70 -1.38
C LEU A 221 5.42 2.66 -0.61
N VAL A 222 5.45 2.73 0.72
CA VAL A 222 4.63 1.89 1.59
C VAL A 222 3.47 2.72 2.09
N ILE A 223 2.24 2.27 1.84
CA ILE A 223 1.00 2.95 2.22
C ILE A 223 0.31 2.12 3.29
N ALA A 224 0.01 2.73 4.43
CA ALA A 224 -0.72 2.07 5.52
C ALA A 224 -2.21 2.41 5.44
N ARG A 225 -3.03 1.38 5.20
CA ARG A 225 -4.49 1.49 5.25
C ARG A 225 -5.01 1.04 6.62
N THR A 226 -5.95 1.79 7.17
CA THR A 226 -6.77 1.35 8.30
C THR A 226 -8.23 1.20 7.92
N ASP A 227 -8.86 0.14 8.41
CA ASP A 227 -10.29 -0.15 8.21
C ASP A 227 -11.14 0.15 9.46
N ALA A 228 -10.54 0.74 10.50
CA ALA A 228 -11.12 0.99 11.82
C ALA A 228 -12.28 1.99 11.85
N GLU A 229 -12.57 2.70 10.75
CA GLU A 229 -13.75 3.56 10.65
C GLU A 229 -15.05 2.75 10.76
N ALA A 230 -15.08 1.55 10.19
CA ALA A 230 -16.27 0.70 10.16
C ALA A 230 -16.06 -0.70 10.77
N ALA A 231 -14.82 -1.14 10.99
CA ALA A 231 -14.55 -2.44 11.60
C ALA A 231 -14.80 -2.39 13.11
N ASP A 232 -15.78 -3.18 13.57
CA ASP A 232 -16.20 -3.26 14.98
C ASP A 232 -15.69 -4.52 15.69
N LEU A 233 -14.81 -5.29 15.05
CA LEU A 233 -14.18 -6.50 15.60
C LEU A 233 -12.65 -6.40 15.58
N LEU A 234 -12.00 -7.00 16.58
CA LEU A 234 -10.55 -7.08 16.75
C LEU A 234 -10.16 -8.50 17.18
N THR A 235 -9.09 -9.06 16.60
CA THR A 235 -8.70 -10.45 16.92
C THR A 235 -8.20 -10.62 18.36
N SER A 236 -7.53 -9.61 18.94
CA SER A 236 -6.96 -9.66 20.29
C SER A 236 -6.83 -8.27 20.93
N ASP A 237 -7.06 -8.18 22.23
CA ASP A 237 -6.90 -6.98 23.07
C ASP A 237 -5.48 -6.81 23.67
N VAL A 238 -4.51 -7.55 23.15
CA VAL A 238 -3.13 -7.62 23.66
C VAL A 238 -2.35 -6.31 23.55
N ASP A 239 -2.73 -5.43 22.63
CA ASP A 239 -2.04 -4.17 22.37
C ASP A 239 -2.73 -3.01 23.12
N ASP A 240 -1.96 -2.27 23.93
CA ASP A 240 -2.47 -1.16 24.72
C ASP A 240 -3.06 -0.04 23.86
N ASN A 241 -2.60 0.13 22.62
CA ASN A 241 -3.16 1.12 21.68
C ASN A 241 -4.62 0.83 21.34
N ASP A 242 -5.03 -0.44 21.41
CA ASP A 242 -6.34 -0.92 21.01
C ASP A 242 -7.33 -1.04 22.17
N LYS A 243 -6.82 -1.23 23.40
CA LYS A 243 -7.65 -1.46 24.60
C LYS A 243 -8.69 -0.36 24.84
N ALA A 244 -8.34 0.89 24.53
CA ALA A 244 -9.23 2.04 24.67
C ALA A 244 -10.48 1.96 23.78
N PHE A 245 -10.52 1.06 22.78
CA PHE A 245 -11.65 0.87 21.88
C PHE A 245 -12.43 -0.42 22.16
N CYS A 246 -11.86 -1.37 22.88
CA CYS A 246 -12.55 -2.60 23.28
C CYS A 246 -13.79 -2.29 24.14
N THR A 247 -14.88 -3.02 23.92
CA THR A 247 -16.10 -2.90 24.72
C THR A 247 -16.12 -3.87 25.91
N GLY A 248 -15.26 -4.89 25.88
CA GLY A 248 -15.26 -6.01 26.83
C GLY A 248 -16.11 -7.20 26.37
N GLU A 249 -16.92 -7.04 25.32
CA GLU A 249 -17.68 -8.15 24.73
C GLU A 249 -16.85 -8.97 23.75
N ARG A 250 -17.20 -10.26 23.60
CA ARG A 250 -16.58 -11.18 22.63
C ARG A 250 -17.60 -11.87 21.74
N THR A 251 -17.16 -12.30 20.56
CA THR A 251 -17.93 -13.17 19.65
C THR A 251 -17.69 -14.65 19.94
N VAL A 252 -18.44 -15.54 19.30
CA VAL A 252 -18.31 -16.99 19.46
C VAL A 252 -16.98 -17.54 18.92
N GLU A 253 -16.43 -16.90 17.88
CA GLU A 253 -15.10 -17.16 17.33
C GLU A 253 -13.97 -16.66 18.24
N GLY A 254 -14.32 -15.85 19.26
CA GLY A 254 -13.39 -15.30 20.22
C GLY A 254 -12.87 -13.90 19.88
N PHE A 255 -13.38 -13.23 18.85
CA PHE A 255 -13.00 -11.85 18.55
C PHE A 255 -13.54 -10.88 19.62
N PHE A 256 -12.85 -9.78 19.83
CA PHE A 256 -13.26 -8.70 20.72
C PHE A 256 -14.09 -7.68 19.94
N LYS A 257 -15.21 -7.23 20.51
CA LYS A 257 -15.94 -6.10 19.96
C LYS A 257 -15.22 -4.80 20.30
N THR A 258 -15.16 -3.89 19.34
CA THR A 258 -14.57 -2.56 19.47
C THR A 258 -15.57 -1.47 19.09
N ARG A 259 -15.29 -0.24 19.52
CA ARG A 259 -16.03 0.95 19.09
C ARG A 259 -15.43 1.48 17.79
N PRO A 260 -16.04 1.22 16.62
CA PRO A 260 -15.53 1.72 15.34
C PRO A 260 -15.66 3.24 15.25
N GLY A 261 -14.97 3.82 14.28
CA GLY A 261 -15.16 5.20 13.88
C GLY A 261 -13.87 6.01 13.86
N ILE A 262 -14.03 7.32 13.74
CA ILE A 262 -12.90 8.23 13.49
C ILE A 262 -11.82 8.20 14.57
N GLU A 263 -12.18 8.03 15.84
CA GLU A 263 -11.19 8.02 16.93
C GLU A 263 -10.31 6.76 16.87
N GLN A 264 -10.89 5.61 16.53
CA GLN A 264 -10.12 4.38 16.33
C GLN A 264 -9.25 4.47 15.07
N ALA A 265 -9.80 5.02 13.98
CA ALA A 265 -9.04 5.27 12.76
C ALA A 265 -7.86 6.24 12.97
N ILE A 266 -8.06 7.33 13.72
CA ILE A 266 -6.99 8.27 14.09
C ILE A 266 -5.91 7.57 14.91
N SER A 267 -6.29 6.80 15.93
CA SER A 267 -5.34 6.03 16.75
C SER A 267 -4.45 5.13 15.88
N ARG A 268 -5.08 4.39 14.96
CA ARG A 268 -4.41 3.50 14.01
C ARG A 268 -3.50 4.25 13.06
N GLY A 269 -4.00 5.32 12.42
CA GLY A 269 -3.23 6.16 11.53
C GLY A 269 -2.00 6.79 12.21
N LEU A 270 -2.12 7.25 13.46
CA LEU A 270 -1.01 7.79 14.25
C LEU A 270 0.05 6.72 14.55
N ALA A 271 -0.36 5.49 14.87
CA ALA A 271 0.56 4.39 15.12
C ALA A 271 1.31 3.94 13.84
N TYR A 272 0.66 4.03 12.68
CA TYR A 272 1.22 3.61 11.40
C TYR A 272 2.09 4.68 10.74
N ALA A 273 1.83 5.96 11.01
CA ALA A 273 2.50 7.08 10.36
C ALA A 273 4.05 6.99 10.37
N PRO A 274 4.74 6.55 11.43
CA PRO A 274 6.20 6.40 11.39
C PRO A 274 6.71 5.36 10.39
N TYR A 275 5.91 4.36 10.04
CA TYR A 275 6.33 3.21 9.22
C TYR A 275 5.87 3.32 7.76
N ALA A 276 4.99 4.27 7.46
CA ALA A 276 4.40 4.46 6.14
C ALA A 276 4.74 5.83 5.53
N ASP A 277 4.86 5.84 4.20
CA ASP A 277 5.03 7.05 3.41
C ASP A 277 3.70 7.81 3.31
N LEU A 278 2.59 7.08 3.14
CA LEU A 278 1.22 7.61 3.14
C LEU A 278 0.34 6.84 4.13
N VAL A 279 -0.64 7.52 4.71
CA VAL A 279 -1.68 6.91 5.54
C VAL A 279 -3.04 7.05 4.85
N TRP A 280 -3.84 5.98 4.88
CA TRP A 280 -5.17 5.89 4.31
C TRP A 280 -6.16 5.43 5.38
N CYS A 281 -7.20 6.22 5.63
CA CYS A 281 -8.39 5.74 6.33
C CYS A 281 -9.43 5.31 5.29
N GLU A 282 -9.81 4.04 5.29
CA GLU A 282 -10.98 3.61 4.53
C GLU A 282 -12.23 4.28 5.10
N THR A 283 -13.16 4.72 4.25
CA THR A 283 -14.39 5.38 4.69
C THR A 283 -15.62 4.76 4.05
N GLY A 284 -16.72 4.67 4.80
CA GLY A 284 -18.00 4.15 4.29
C GLY A 284 -18.81 5.15 3.44
N LYS A 285 -18.49 6.45 3.50
CA LYS A 285 -19.17 7.53 2.77
C LYS A 285 -18.20 8.66 2.40
N PRO A 286 -18.44 9.39 1.29
CA PRO A 286 -17.64 10.56 0.97
C PRO A 286 -18.05 11.72 1.87
N ASP A 287 -17.18 12.12 2.79
CA ASP A 287 -17.42 13.23 3.74
C ASP A 287 -16.14 14.06 3.95
N LEU A 288 -16.17 15.31 3.48
CA LEU A 288 -15.04 16.24 3.60
C LEU A 288 -14.78 16.68 5.06
N ALA A 289 -15.80 16.72 5.91
CA ALA A 289 -15.63 17.05 7.32
C ALA A 289 -14.91 15.91 8.06
N PHE A 290 -15.29 14.65 7.77
CA PHE A 290 -14.57 13.47 8.24
C PHE A 290 -13.12 13.49 7.76
N ALA A 291 -12.90 13.68 6.45
CA ALA A 291 -11.56 13.68 5.86
C ALA A 291 -10.68 14.77 6.47
N ARG A 292 -11.23 15.98 6.69
CA ARG A 292 -10.52 17.08 7.36
C ARG A 292 -10.14 16.72 8.80
N LYS A 293 -11.09 16.20 9.59
CA LYS A 293 -10.83 15.82 10.98
C LYS A 293 -9.73 14.74 11.08
N PHE A 294 -9.76 13.74 10.21
CA PHE A 294 -8.70 12.73 10.14
C PHE A 294 -7.35 13.36 9.78
N ALA A 295 -7.31 14.19 8.73
CA ALA A 295 -6.08 14.83 8.29
C ALA A 295 -5.46 15.74 9.36
N GLU A 296 -6.26 16.61 9.98
CA GLU A 296 -5.82 17.50 11.05
C GLU A 296 -5.25 16.72 12.24
N ALA A 297 -5.90 15.62 12.63
CA ALA A 297 -5.42 14.79 13.73
C ALA A 297 -4.07 14.12 13.43
N ILE A 298 -3.88 13.60 12.21
CA ILE A 298 -2.59 13.04 11.78
C ILE A 298 -1.54 14.15 11.72
N HIS A 299 -1.85 15.29 11.12
CA HIS A 299 -0.91 16.41 10.94
C HIS A 299 -0.54 17.10 12.25
N ALA A 300 -1.38 17.06 13.27
CA ALA A 300 -1.05 17.57 14.60
C ALA A 300 0.15 16.83 15.24
N LYS A 301 0.37 15.56 14.88
CA LYS A 301 1.51 14.75 15.35
C LYS A 301 2.60 14.58 14.30
N PHE A 302 2.21 14.50 13.02
CA PHE A 302 3.10 14.32 11.89
C PHE A 302 2.82 15.39 10.82
N PRO A 303 3.27 16.64 11.03
CA PRO A 303 3.02 17.73 10.09
C PRO A 303 3.48 17.39 8.67
N GLY A 304 2.60 17.57 7.69
CA GLY A 304 2.89 17.28 6.29
C GLY A 304 2.95 15.79 5.93
N LYS A 305 2.55 14.87 6.83
CA LYS A 305 2.41 13.45 6.49
C LYS A 305 1.43 13.32 5.32
N MET A 306 1.87 12.69 4.24
CA MET A 306 1.02 12.48 3.07
C MET A 306 -0.11 11.51 3.41
N LEU A 307 -1.27 11.77 2.83
CA LEU A 307 -2.48 10.98 3.02
C LEU A 307 -2.97 10.51 1.64
N SER A 308 -3.66 9.38 1.61
CA SER A 308 -4.40 8.92 0.44
C SER A 308 -5.86 8.69 0.79
N TYR A 309 -6.74 8.90 -0.17
CA TYR A 309 -8.19 8.82 0.01
C TYR A 309 -8.81 8.06 -1.16
N ASN A 310 -9.72 7.13 -0.86
CA ASN A 310 -10.43 6.38 -1.89
C ASN A 310 -11.77 7.04 -2.22
N CYS A 311 -11.90 7.49 -3.46
CA CYS A 311 -13.20 7.89 -4.01
C CYS A 311 -13.95 6.64 -4.47
N SER A 312 -14.57 5.93 -3.52
CA SER A 312 -15.16 4.62 -3.79
C SER A 312 -16.35 4.67 -4.76
N PRO A 313 -16.41 3.77 -5.76
CA PRO A 313 -17.60 3.61 -6.60
C PRO A 313 -18.78 2.96 -5.85
N SER A 314 -18.57 2.38 -4.67
CA SER A 314 -19.66 1.83 -3.84
C SER A 314 -20.49 2.93 -3.17
N PHE A 315 -19.99 4.17 -3.14
CA PHE A 315 -20.76 5.31 -2.67
C PHE A 315 -21.84 5.69 -3.69
N ASN A 316 -23.04 5.99 -3.20
CA ASN A 316 -24.00 6.72 -4.01
C ASN A 316 -23.67 8.22 -3.96
N TRP A 317 -22.80 8.68 -4.85
CA TRP A 317 -22.29 10.05 -4.88
C TRP A 317 -23.40 11.10 -4.93
N LYS A 318 -24.36 10.98 -5.85
CA LYS A 318 -25.51 11.90 -5.99
C LYS A 318 -26.43 11.94 -4.78
N LYS A 319 -26.43 10.89 -3.94
CA LYS A 319 -27.23 10.86 -2.72
C LYS A 319 -26.54 11.56 -1.55
N ASN A 320 -25.21 11.64 -1.56
CA ASN A 320 -24.43 12.12 -0.42
C ASN A 320 -23.77 13.49 -0.68
N LEU A 321 -23.73 13.96 -1.94
CA LEU A 321 -23.19 15.26 -2.32
C LEU A 321 -24.24 16.03 -3.10
N ASP A 322 -24.38 17.32 -2.77
CA ASP A 322 -25.24 18.30 -3.43
C ASP A 322 -24.71 18.70 -4.83
#